data_AF-A0A0D6L4R6-F1
#
_entry.id   AF-A0A0D6L4R6-F1
#
_cell.length_a   1.000
_cell.length_b   1.000
_cell.length_c   1.000
_cell.angle_alpha   90.00
_cell.angle_beta   90.00
_cell.angle_gamma   90.00
#
_symmetry.space_group_name_H-M   'P 1'
#
loop_
_entity.id
_entity.type
_entity.pdbx_description
1 polymer ?
#
loop_
_entity_poly.entity_id
_entity_poly.type
_entity_poly.pdbx_seq_one_letter_code
_entity_poly.pdbx_strand_id
1 'polypeptide(L)'
;MEFLNQQTAVLFGAELMAHEHDFAVVFYQTRKIKRGYYEMELQLITDAPKTMKWGEITEAHTHLLEKAIREQPPFWLWSHKRWKREVPGDLEELKKEQKKRFEEKFVIGGWQPVYNEPGKHDPECRL
;
A
#
# COMPACT_ATOMS: atom_id res chain seq x y z
N MET A 1 -7.67 5.82 -9.76
CA MET A 1 -8.06 4.40 -9.79
C MET A 1 -9.54 4.33 -9.58
N GLU A 2 -10.23 3.38 -10.21
CA GLU A 2 -11.64 3.15 -9.96
C GLU A 2 -11.82 2.34 -8.68
N PHE A 3 -12.63 2.83 -7.74
CA PHE A 3 -12.96 2.15 -6.49
C PHE A 3 -14.41 2.45 -6.13
N LEU A 4 -15.22 1.41 -5.93
CA LEU A 4 -16.67 1.53 -5.73
C LEU A 4 -17.35 2.36 -6.84
N ASN A 5 -16.95 2.12 -8.09
CA ASN A 5 -17.42 2.81 -9.32
C ASN A 5 -17.15 4.33 -9.35
N GLN A 6 -16.16 4.81 -8.59
CA GLN A 6 -15.77 6.22 -8.59
C GLN A 6 -14.25 6.37 -8.67
N GLN A 7 -13.78 7.41 -9.38
CA GLN A 7 -12.37 7.77 -9.37
C GLN A 7 -11.96 8.20 -7.97
N THR A 8 -11.03 7.44 -7.38
CA THR A 8 -10.62 7.59 -6.01
C THR A 8 -9.10 7.76 -5.92
N ALA A 9 -8.66 8.73 -5.12
CA ALA A 9 -7.28 8.86 -4.71
C ALA A 9 -6.98 7.84 -3.60
N VAL A 10 -5.95 7.03 -3.81
CA VAL A 10 -5.51 5.99 -2.86
C VAL A 10 -4.13 6.37 -2.35
N LEU A 11 -3.84 6.04 -1.09
CA LEU A 11 -2.55 6.29 -0.48
C LEU A 11 -1.49 5.36 -1.10
N PHE A 12 -0.38 5.95 -1.55
CA PHE A 12 0.71 5.23 -2.22
C PHE A 12 1.89 4.87 -1.28
N GLY A 13 1.83 5.30 -0.01
CA GLY A 13 2.94 5.16 0.93
C GLY A 13 3.31 3.71 1.25
N ALA A 14 2.32 2.81 1.34
CA ALA A 14 2.57 1.39 1.61
C ALA A 14 3.37 0.73 0.48
N GLU A 15 3.00 1.01 -0.77
CA GLU A 15 3.73 0.53 -1.94
C GLU A 15 5.15 1.09 -1.97
N LEU A 16 5.31 2.39 -1.71
CA LEU A 16 6.64 3.02 -1.66
C LEU A 16 7.56 2.35 -0.64
N MET A 17 7.05 2.10 0.58
CA MET A 17 7.80 1.41 1.64
C MET A 17 8.12 -0.03 1.27
N ALA A 18 7.20 -0.74 0.63
CA ALA A 18 7.41 -2.11 0.20
C ALA A 18 8.55 -2.21 -0.83
N HIS A 19 8.56 -1.31 -1.82
CA HIS A 19 9.65 -1.23 -2.81
C HIS A 19 10.99 -0.82 -2.19
N GLU A 20 10.97 0.15 -1.27
CA GLU A 20 12.17 0.68 -0.62
C GLU A 20 12.81 -0.34 0.32
N HIS A 21 12.04 -1.11 1.07
CA HIS A 21 12.59 -2.03 2.06
C HIS A 21 12.48 -3.51 1.69
N ASP A 22 11.98 -3.82 0.49
CA ASP A 22 11.73 -5.20 0.03
C ASP A 22 10.79 -5.98 0.96
N PHE A 23 9.78 -5.29 1.50
CA PHE A 23 8.84 -5.89 2.45
C PHE A 23 7.70 -6.61 1.73
N ALA A 24 7.41 -7.82 2.21
CA ALA A 24 6.20 -8.52 1.82
C ALA A 24 4.96 -7.70 2.22
N VAL A 25 3.98 -7.65 1.31
CA VAL A 25 2.74 -6.93 1.49
C VAL A 25 1.62 -7.93 1.69
N VAL A 26 0.95 -7.84 2.84
CA VAL A 26 -0.17 -8.69 3.21
C VAL A 26 -1.40 -7.83 3.42
N PHE A 27 -2.48 -8.14 2.70
CA PHE A 27 -3.80 -7.60 2.95
C PHE A 27 -4.41 -8.34 4.15
N TYR A 28 -5.06 -7.60 5.05
CA TYR A 28 -5.86 -8.20 6.10
C TYR A 28 -7.29 -7.68 6.05
N GLN A 29 -8.24 -8.56 6.35
CA GLN A 29 -9.63 -8.19 6.57
C GLN A 29 -10.16 -8.82 7.86
N THR A 30 -11.02 -8.08 8.54
CA THR A 30 -11.66 -8.54 9.77
C THR A 30 -13.14 -8.77 9.52
N ARG A 31 -13.63 -9.98 9.84
CA ARG A 31 -15.03 -10.37 9.73
C ARG A 31 -15.66 -10.49 11.10
N LYS A 32 -16.83 -9.89 11.28
CA LYS A 32 -17.60 -10.03 12.53
C LYS A 32 -18.48 -11.27 12.43
N ILE A 33 -18.20 -12.29 13.25
CA ILE A 33 -18.97 -13.54 13.26
C ILE A 33 -20.19 -13.40 14.17
N LYS A 34 -19.97 -12.91 15.40
CA LYS A 34 -21.03 -12.64 16.40
C LYS A 34 -20.54 -11.61 17.41
N ARG A 35 -21.39 -11.21 18.37
CA ARG A 35 -21.01 -10.22 19.40
C ARG A 35 -19.77 -10.70 20.17
N GLY A 36 -18.68 -9.95 20.07
CA GLY A 36 -17.41 -10.25 20.75
C GLY A 36 -16.52 -11.27 20.04
N TYR A 37 -16.90 -11.76 18.84
CA TYR A 37 -16.11 -12.74 18.08
C TYR A 37 -15.85 -12.23 16.67
N TYR A 38 -14.57 -12.14 16.34
CA TYR A 38 -14.07 -11.66 15.06
C TYR A 38 -13.09 -12.68 14.49
N GLU A 39 -13.11 -12.81 13.17
CA GLU A 39 -12.15 -13.60 12.41
C GLU A 39 -11.28 -12.64 11.61
N MET A 40 -9.99 -12.95 11.47
CA MET A 40 -9.05 -12.20 10.66
C MET A 40 -8.58 -13.10 9.53
N GLU A 41 -8.69 -12.61 8.31
CA GLU A 41 -8.15 -13.26 7.13
C GLU A 41 -6.95 -12.46 6.63
N LEU A 42 -5.87 -13.17 6.34
CA LEU A 42 -4.62 -12.61 5.81
C LEU A 42 -4.41 -13.16 4.40
N GLN A 43 -4.15 -12.28 3.45
CA GLN A 43 -3.87 -12.63 2.07
C GLN A 43 -2.58 -11.96 1.61
N LEU A 44 -1.63 -12.74 1.12
CA LEU A 44 -0.40 -12.23 0.52
C LEU A 44 -0.75 -11.51 -0.79
N ILE A 45 -0.33 -10.25 -0.92
CA ILE A 45 -0.37 -9.50 -2.19
C ILE A 45 0.91 -9.78 -2.97
N THR A 46 2.07 -9.63 -2.33
CA THR A 46 3.37 -9.95 -2.92
C THR A 46 4.42 -10.14 -1.84
N ASP A 47 5.35 -11.06 -2.06
CA ASP A 47 6.60 -11.24 -1.29
C ASP A 47 7.83 -10.71 -2.05
N ALA A 48 7.66 -10.30 -3.30
CA ALA A 48 8.68 -9.71 -4.16
C ALA A 48 8.20 -8.33 -4.65
N PRO A 49 8.11 -7.32 -3.76
CA PRO A 49 7.60 -6.01 -4.15
C PRO A 49 8.45 -5.38 -5.25
N LYS A 50 9.78 -5.54 -5.24
CA LYS A 50 10.68 -4.95 -6.24
C LYS A 50 10.42 -5.37 -7.69
N THR A 51 9.76 -6.51 -7.92
CA THR A 51 9.41 -6.97 -9.27
C THR A 51 8.10 -6.37 -9.77
N MET A 52 7.33 -5.74 -8.90
CA MET A 52 6.06 -5.11 -9.24
C MET A 52 6.25 -3.74 -9.88
N LYS A 53 5.31 -3.33 -10.69
CA LYS A 53 5.31 -2.02 -11.35
C LYS A 53 4.57 -1.00 -10.52
N TRP A 54 4.79 0.28 -10.86
CA TRP A 54 4.07 1.40 -10.26
C TRP A 54 2.55 1.18 -10.29
N GLY A 55 1.94 1.22 -9.11
CA GLY A 55 0.51 1.08 -8.88
C GLY A 55 0.03 -0.36 -8.65
N GLU A 56 0.80 -1.40 -8.99
CA GLU A 56 0.30 -2.78 -8.99
C GLU A 56 -0.06 -3.27 -7.58
N ILE A 57 0.77 -2.97 -6.57
CA ILE A 57 0.51 -3.34 -5.18
C ILE A 57 -0.72 -2.60 -4.65
N THR A 58 -0.78 -1.28 -4.90
CA THR A 58 -1.90 -0.43 -4.50
C THR A 58 -3.22 -0.87 -5.14
N GLU A 59 -3.19 -1.28 -6.41
CA GLU A 59 -4.34 -1.80 -7.15
C GLU A 59 -4.83 -3.11 -6.57
N ALA A 60 -3.93 -4.08 -6.39
CA ALA A 60 -4.26 -5.36 -5.79
C ALA A 60 -4.91 -5.18 -4.40
N HIS A 61 -4.31 -4.32 -3.55
CA HIS A 61 -4.88 -3.98 -2.25
C HIS A 61 -6.28 -3.37 -2.37
N THR A 62 -6.47 -2.41 -3.29
CA THR A 62 -7.75 -1.70 -3.45
C THR A 62 -8.85 -2.63 -3.95
N HIS A 63 -8.54 -3.55 -4.85
CA HIS A 63 -9.48 -4.58 -5.31
C HIS A 63 -9.89 -5.54 -4.20
N LEU A 64 -8.95 -5.97 -3.35
CA LEU A 64 -9.26 -6.81 -2.19
C LEU A 64 -10.14 -6.05 -1.18
N LEU A 65 -9.84 -4.78 -0.92
CA LEU A 65 -10.66 -3.92 -0.08
C LEU A 65 -12.09 -3.76 -0.64
N GLU A 66 -12.21 -3.51 -1.94
CA GLU A 66 -13.53 -3.37 -2.58
C GLU A 66 -14.33 -4.66 -2.47
N LYS A 67 -13.70 -5.81 -2.70
CA LYS A 67 -14.32 -7.12 -2.51
C LYS A 67 -14.81 -7.30 -1.07
N ALA A 68 -13.98 -7.01 -0.07
CA ALA A 68 -14.33 -7.11 1.34
C ALA A 68 -15.54 -6.22 1.70
N ILE A 69 -15.59 -4.99 1.18
CA ILE A 69 -16.71 -4.07 1.37
C ILE A 69 -17.98 -4.62 0.72
N ARG A 70 -17.89 -5.18 -0.49
CA ARG A 70 -19.05 -5.78 -1.18
C ARG A 70 -19.58 -7.01 -0.46
N GLU A 71 -18.71 -7.80 0.17
CA GLU A 71 -19.09 -8.97 0.97
C GLU A 71 -19.80 -8.59 2.26
N GLN A 72 -19.35 -7.55 2.98
CA GLN A 72 -19.98 -7.09 4.22
C GLN A 72 -20.17 -5.56 4.26
N PRO A 73 -21.07 -5.00 3.42
CA PRO A 73 -21.27 -3.55 3.34
C PRO A 73 -21.54 -2.86 4.68
N PRO A 74 -22.34 -3.42 5.61
CA PRO A 74 -22.67 -2.74 6.87
C PRO A 74 -21.48 -2.41 7.77
N PHE A 75 -20.34 -3.10 7.63
CA PHE A 75 -19.16 -2.87 8.47
C PHE A 75 -18.18 -1.84 7.88
N TRP A 76 -18.42 -1.36 6.67
CA TRP A 76 -17.68 -0.25 6.12
C TRP A 76 -18.14 1.09 6.73
N LEU A 77 -17.20 2.01 6.94
CA LEU A 77 -17.48 3.32 7.53
C LEU A 77 -18.09 4.29 6.51
N TRP A 78 -19.36 4.08 6.13
CA TRP A 78 -20.08 4.91 5.14
C TRP A 78 -20.21 6.39 5.52
N SER A 79 -20.06 6.74 6.80
CA SER A 79 -20.06 8.13 7.26
C SER A 79 -18.80 8.90 6.85
N HIS A 80 -17.73 8.21 6.43
CA HIS A 80 -16.50 8.86 5.99
C HIS A 80 -16.72 9.54 4.63
N LYS A 81 -16.50 10.86 4.57
CA LYS A 81 -16.61 11.67 3.33
C LYS A 81 -15.39 11.47 2.41
N ARG A 82 -15.22 10.24 1.90
CA ARG A 82 -14.07 9.84 1.07
C ARG A 82 -13.98 10.65 -0.23
N TRP A 83 -15.11 10.92 -0.88
CA TRP A 83 -15.19 11.64 -2.16
C TRP A 83 -15.52 13.13 -2.01
N LYS A 84 -15.03 13.78 -0.94
CA LYS A 84 -15.26 15.23 -0.74
C LYS A 84 -14.47 16.09 -1.73
N ARG A 85 -13.30 15.61 -2.18
CA ARG A 85 -12.40 16.36 -3.07
C ARG A 85 -12.75 16.07 -4.52
N GLU A 86 -12.79 17.12 -5.33
CA GLU A 86 -12.93 16.99 -6.77
C GLU A 86 -11.67 16.40 -7.39
N VAL A 87 -11.86 15.75 -8.54
CA VAL A 87 -10.75 15.21 -9.32
C VAL A 87 -10.00 16.39 -9.96
N PRO A 88 -8.68 16.52 -9.76
CA PRO A 88 -7.89 17.58 -10.40
C PRO A 88 -7.97 17.49 -11.93
N GLY A 89 -8.00 18.63 -12.62
CA GLY A 89 -8.04 18.68 -14.09
C GLY A 89 -6.75 18.18 -14.77
N ASP A 90 -5.64 18.22 -14.04
CA ASP A 90 -4.29 17.80 -14.42
C ASP A 90 -3.92 16.37 -13.95
N LEU A 91 -4.93 15.56 -13.58
CA LEU A 91 -4.72 14.22 -13.00
C LEU A 91 -3.77 13.33 -13.81
N GLU A 92 -3.88 13.33 -15.13
CA GLU A 92 -3.06 12.48 -16.00
C GLU A 92 -1.59 12.92 -16.03
N GLU A 93 -1.32 14.22 -15.87
CA GLU A 93 0.04 14.74 -15.77
C GLU A 93 0.67 14.37 -14.42
N LEU A 94 -0.07 14.56 -13.32
CA LEU A 94 0.35 14.17 -11.98
C LEU A 94 0.67 12.67 -11.88
N LYS A 95 -0.14 11.80 -12.50
CA LYS A 95 0.13 10.36 -12.56
C LYS A 95 1.42 10.04 -13.31
N LYS A 96 1.66 10.70 -14.45
CA LYS A 96 2.89 10.49 -15.23
C LYS A 96 4.11 10.92 -14.43
N GLU A 97 4.04 12.06 -13.74
CA GLU A 97 5.12 12.55 -12.88
C GLU A 97 5.40 11.56 -11.73
N GLN A 98 4.36 11.10 -11.04
CA GLN A 98 4.50 10.11 -9.96
C GLN A 98 5.11 8.79 -10.45
N LYS A 99 4.65 8.30 -11.60
CA LYS A 99 5.18 7.09 -12.23
C LYS A 99 6.64 7.26 -12.61
N LYS A 100 6.99 8.37 -13.27
CA LYS A 100 8.37 8.69 -13.64
C LYS A 100 9.28 8.72 -12.42
N ARG A 101 8.88 9.44 -11.36
CA ARG A 101 9.63 9.52 -10.10
C ARG A 101 9.86 8.15 -9.46
N PHE A 102 8.85 7.28 -9.54
CA PHE A 102 8.95 5.91 -9.03
C PHE A 102 9.94 5.08 -9.86
N GLU A 103 9.83 5.11 -11.19
CA GLU A 103 10.72 4.37 -12.10
C GLU A 103 12.17 4.85 -11.97
N GLU A 104 12.40 6.15 -11.85
CA GLU A 104 13.72 6.72 -11.57
C GLU A 104 14.29 6.19 -10.24
N LYS A 105 13.48 6.13 -9.19
CA LYS A 105 13.91 5.67 -7.86
C LYS A 105 14.23 4.16 -7.82
N PHE A 106 13.40 3.32 -8.43
CA PHE A 106 13.46 1.87 -8.21
C PHE A 106 13.88 1.04 -9.44
N VAL A 107 13.78 1.57 -10.66
CA VAL A 107 14.11 0.83 -11.89
C VAL A 107 15.47 1.27 -12.46
N ILE A 108 15.72 2.59 -12.52
CA ILE A 108 16.93 3.14 -13.15
C ILE A 108 18.03 3.39 -12.11
N GLY A 109 17.65 3.81 -10.91
CA GLY A 109 18.56 4.37 -9.91
C GLY A 109 19.44 3.38 -9.14
N GLY A 110 19.39 2.07 -9.39
CA GLY A 110 20.24 1.09 -8.72
C GLY A 110 20.30 1.30 -7.21
N TRP A 111 19.15 1.40 -6.54
CA TRP A 111 19.10 1.69 -5.11
C TRP A 111 19.79 0.56 -4.33
N GLN A 112 20.93 0.90 -3.71
CA GLN A 112 21.57 0.03 -2.73
C GLN A 112 21.07 0.41 -1.33
N PRO A 113 20.45 -0.51 -0.58
CA PRO A 113 20.11 -0.25 0.81
C PRO A 113 21.39 0.02 1.59
N VAL A 114 21.43 1.16 2.29
CA VAL A 114 22.41 1.39 3.34
C VAL A 114 21.97 0.56 4.53
N TYR A 115 22.23 -0.75 4.49
CA TYR A 115 22.17 -1.56 5.70
C TYR A 115 23.32 -1.10 6.60
N ASN A 116 22.99 -0.47 7.73
CA ASN A 116 23.91 -0.51 8.86
C ASN A 116 23.98 -1.97 9.29
N GLU A 117 25.12 -2.61 9.04
CA GLU A 117 25.42 -3.97 9.50
C GLU A 117 25.14 -4.06 11.01
N PRO A 118 24.23 -4.95 11.47
CA PRO A 118 24.07 -5.22 12.89
C PRO A 118 25.30 -6.00 13.35
N GLY A 119 26.37 -5.29 13.70
CA GLY A 119 27.65 -5.92 14.02
C GLY A 119 28.79 -4.99 14.43
N LYS A 120 28.72 -3.68 14.17
CA LYS A 120 29.66 -2.73 14.77
C LYS A 120 29.19 -2.39 16.19
N HIS A 121 29.54 -3.26 17.13
CA HIS A 121 29.53 -2.94 18.54
C HIS A 121 30.50 -1.78 18.75
N ASP A 122 29.98 -0.63 19.16
CA ASP A 122 30.78 0.49 19.62
C ASP A 122 31.60 0.02 20.84
N PRO A 123 32.94 -0.01 20.78
CA PRO A 123 33.76 -0.48 21.89
C PRO A 123 33.73 0.46 23.11
N GLU A 124 33.12 1.65 23.02
CA GLU A 124 33.02 2.60 24.14
C GLU A 124 31.83 2.37 25.08
N CYS A 125 30.97 1.38 24.81
CA CYS A 125 29.95 0.92 25.77
C CYS A 125 30.46 -0.28 26.59
N ARG A 126 31.52 -0.08 27.38
CA ARG A 126 31.79 -0.86 28.59
C ARG A 126 31.81 0.08 29.79
N LEU A 127 31.10 -0.35 30.83
CA LEU A 127 30.96 0.22 32.18
C LEU A 127 32.22 0.93 32.70
#